data_AF-A0A1A8WKP6-F1
#
_entry.id   AF-A0A1A8WKP6-F1
#
_cell.length_a   1.000
_cell.length_b   1.000
_cell.length_c   1.000
_cell.angle_alpha   90.00
_cell.angle_beta   90.00
_cell.angle_gamma   90.00
#
_symmetry.space_group_name_H-M   'P 1'
#
loop_
_entity.id
_entity.type
_entity.pdbx_description
1 polymer ?
#
loop_
_entity_poly.entity_id
_entity_poly.type
_entity_poly.pdbx_seq_one_letter_code
_entity_poly.pdbx_strand_id
1 'polypeptide(L)'
;MSKVIHQIFDDYNKSRIQFTQSVSDLCLKPHNIELLVNTDIINLLRPLILDKVPIVQQNATVILAKLASYSEEVALTILQNDVLPHLIYCLKHENKNYRKNCAYTLKCLANHNSKLANMVAEENCIDYLMDCLDEYDLRVKQSCINALCAIIKNDLELSNNVVNKGIIPLLILCLQEKDNNLIKSSLNMLSELCKQSDEIAKNVVDNN
;
A
#
# COMPACT_ATOMS: atom_id res chain seq x y z
N MET A 1 -8.21 1.61 -43.23
CA MET A 1 -8.17 0.51 -42.24
C MET A 1 -7.26 0.82 -41.05
N SER A 2 -5.97 1.15 -41.27
CA SER A 2 -5.05 1.55 -40.17
C SER A 2 -5.57 2.72 -39.30
N LYS A 3 -6.10 3.80 -39.89
CA LYS A 3 -6.68 4.93 -39.12
C LYS A 3 -7.84 4.52 -38.20
N VAL A 4 -8.69 3.58 -38.63
CA VAL A 4 -9.82 3.09 -37.84
C VAL A 4 -9.33 2.25 -36.66
N ILE A 5 -8.31 1.42 -36.89
CA ILE A 5 -7.68 0.62 -35.82
C ILE A 5 -7.08 1.55 -34.76
N HIS A 6 -6.29 2.56 -35.16
CA HIS A 6 -5.73 3.53 -34.21
C HIS A 6 -6.81 4.26 -33.41
N GLN A 7 -7.87 4.71 -34.09
CA GLN A 7 -8.99 5.38 -33.44
C GLN A 7 -9.65 4.51 -32.35
N ILE A 8 -9.86 3.21 -32.59
CA ILE A 8 -10.45 2.29 -31.61
C ILE A 8 -9.58 2.20 -30.34
N PHE A 9 -8.25 2.09 -30.49
CA PHE A 9 -7.35 2.03 -29.34
C PHE A 9 -7.25 3.37 -28.60
N ASP A 10 -7.28 4.49 -29.33
CA ASP A 10 -7.28 5.83 -28.75
C ASP A 10 -8.55 6.08 -27.95
N ASP A 11 -9.71 5.67 -28.47
CA ASP A 11 -10.99 5.81 -27.78
C ASP A 11 -11.04 4.92 -26.54
N TYR A 12 -10.58 3.66 -26.64
CA TYR A 12 -10.47 2.79 -25.46
C TYR A 12 -9.54 3.38 -24.39
N ASN A 13 -8.40 3.95 -24.78
CA ASN A 13 -7.49 4.62 -23.85
C ASN A 13 -8.17 5.80 -23.13
N LYS A 14 -8.85 6.69 -23.88
CA LYS A 14 -9.61 7.80 -23.31
C LYS A 14 -10.68 7.32 -22.34
N SER A 15 -11.40 6.25 -22.68
CA SER A 15 -12.42 5.68 -21.80
C SER A 15 -11.83 5.17 -20.49
N ARG A 16 -10.66 4.51 -20.49
CA ARG A 16 -10.01 4.06 -19.25
C ARG A 16 -9.56 5.22 -18.36
N ILE A 17 -9.01 6.28 -18.96
CA ILE A 17 -8.64 7.50 -18.25
C ILE A 17 -9.88 8.14 -17.62
N GLN A 18 -10.93 8.36 -18.42
CA GLN A 18 -12.16 8.98 -17.95
C GLN A 18 -12.84 8.15 -16.86
N PHE A 19 -12.89 6.82 -17.03
CA PHE A 19 -13.45 5.90 -16.04
C PHE A 19 -12.75 6.03 -14.69
N THR A 20 -11.42 5.88 -14.67
CA THR A 20 -10.66 5.93 -13.41
C THR A 20 -10.69 7.31 -12.77
N GLN A 21 -10.67 8.40 -13.55
CA GLN A 21 -10.82 9.76 -13.01
C GLN A 21 -12.20 9.95 -12.36
N SER A 22 -13.27 9.59 -13.08
CA SER A 22 -14.65 9.75 -12.59
C SER A 22 -14.89 8.94 -11.31
N VAL A 23 -14.43 7.69 -11.27
CA VAL A 23 -14.56 6.85 -10.06
C VAL A 23 -13.74 7.43 -8.91
N SER A 24 -12.52 7.90 -9.15
CA SER A 24 -11.67 8.51 -8.11
C SER A 24 -12.32 9.74 -7.47
N ASP A 25 -12.98 10.58 -8.28
CA ASP A 25 -13.74 11.75 -7.83
C ASP A 25 -14.98 11.34 -7.03
N LEU A 26 -15.70 10.30 -7.47
CA LEU A 26 -16.85 9.76 -6.73
C LEU A 26 -16.44 9.24 -5.36
N CYS A 27 -15.27 8.58 -5.23
CA CYS A 27 -14.74 8.11 -3.95
C CYS A 27 -14.35 9.23 -2.96
N LEU A 28 -14.43 10.51 -3.33
CA LEU A 28 -14.24 11.62 -2.38
C LEU A 28 -15.41 11.73 -1.38
N LYS A 29 -16.57 11.15 -1.68
CA LYS A 29 -17.75 11.15 -0.80
C LYS A 29 -17.97 9.74 -0.23
N PRO A 30 -18.02 9.56 1.11
CA PRO A 30 -18.18 8.23 1.72
C PRO A 30 -19.43 7.48 1.27
N HIS A 31 -20.56 8.16 1.08
CA HIS A 31 -21.81 7.54 0.61
C HIS A 31 -21.67 6.88 -0.77
N ASN A 32 -20.84 7.45 -1.66
CA ASN A 32 -20.62 6.87 -2.98
C ASN A 32 -19.79 5.59 -2.92
N ILE A 33 -18.95 5.42 -1.89
CA ILE A 33 -18.10 4.24 -1.75
C ILE A 33 -18.98 3.01 -1.54
N GLU A 34 -20.01 3.11 -0.71
CA GLU A 34 -20.98 2.04 -0.48
C GLU A 34 -21.67 1.60 -1.78
N LEU A 35 -22.10 2.58 -2.59
CA LEU A 35 -22.71 2.31 -3.90
C LEU A 35 -21.73 1.64 -4.87
N LEU A 36 -20.47 2.08 -4.88
CA LEU A 36 -19.44 1.52 -5.74
C LEU A 36 -19.08 0.08 -5.35
N VAL A 37 -19.03 -0.23 -4.06
CA VAL A 37 -18.75 -1.57 -3.55
C VAL A 37 -19.80 -2.58 -4.01
N ASN A 38 -21.05 -2.15 -4.19
CA ASN A 38 -22.14 -2.98 -4.70
C ASN A 38 -22.08 -3.22 -6.23
N THR A 39 -21.00 -2.78 -6.89
CA THR A 39 -20.75 -3.02 -8.32
C THR A 39 -19.51 -3.90 -8.51
N ASP A 40 -19.22 -4.29 -9.76
CA ASP A 40 -17.99 -5.02 -10.13
C ASP A 40 -16.71 -4.15 -10.13
N ILE A 41 -16.69 -3.04 -9.38
CA ILE A 41 -15.58 -2.08 -9.45
C ILE A 41 -14.22 -2.72 -9.12
N ILE A 42 -14.14 -3.63 -8.15
CA ILE A 42 -12.89 -4.32 -7.77
C ILE A 42 -12.37 -5.15 -8.95
N ASN A 43 -13.25 -5.89 -9.63
CA ASN A 43 -12.93 -6.69 -10.81
C ASN A 43 -12.47 -5.82 -11.98
N LEU A 44 -13.12 -4.66 -12.18
CA LEU A 44 -12.77 -3.71 -13.24
C LEU A 44 -11.44 -2.99 -12.98
N LEU A 45 -11.07 -2.77 -11.72
CA LEU A 45 -9.82 -2.11 -11.34
C LEU A 45 -8.62 -3.08 -11.35
N ARG A 46 -8.84 -4.38 -11.11
CA ARG A 46 -7.78 -5.40 -11.10
C ARG A 46 -6.88 -5.40 -12.34
N PRO A 47 -7.35 -5.31 -13.60
CA PRO A 47 -6.44 -5.20 -14.73
C PRO A 47 -5.79 -3.80 -14.85
N LEU A 48 -6.42 -2.76 -14.30
CA LEU A 48 -5.99 -1.38 -14.45
C LEU A 48 -4.80 -1.02 -13.54
N ILE A 49 -4.54 -1.75 -12.46
CA ILE A 49 -3.32 -1.58 -11.64
C ILE A 49 -2.04 -1.98 -12.39
N LEU A 50 -2.16 -2.70 -13.50
CA LEU A 50 -1.05 -3.00 -14.42
C LEU A 50 -1.17 -2.23 -15.75
N ASP A 51 -2.02 -1.20 -15.82
CA ASP A 51 -2.20 -0.43 -17.06
C ASP A 51 -0.88 0.26 -17.46
N LYS A 52 -0.59 0.25 -18.76
CA LYS A 52 0.59 0.92 -19.33
C LYS A 52 0.51 2.44 -19.24
N VAL A 53 -0.69 2.98 -19.01
CA VAL A 53 -0.93 4.42 -18.90
C VAL A 53 -0.82 4.83 -17.43
N PRO A 54 0.21 5.61 -17.04
CA PRO A 54 0.51 5.86 -15.62
C PRO A 54 -0.63 6.48 -14.83
N ILE A 55 -1.44 7.36 -15.44
CA ILE A 55 -2.56 7.99 -14.75
C ILE A 55 -3.69 6.99 -14.45
N VAL A 56 -3.95 6.06 -15.37
CA VAL A 56 -4.94 4.99 -15.17
C VAL A 56 -4.48 4.07 -14.04
N GLN A 57 -3.21 3.66 -14.11
CA GLN A 57 -2.55 2.82 -13.13
C GLN A 57 -2.60 3.42 -11.72
N GLN A 58 -2.21 4.69 -11.59
CA GLN A 58 -2.21 5.41 -10.33
C GLN A 58 -3.63 5.58 -9.77
N ASN A 59 -4.58 6.00 -10.60
CA ASN A 59 -5.96 6.17 -10.16
C ASN A 59 -6.58 4.85 -9.70
N ALA A 60 -6.37 3.76 -10.44
CA ALA A 60 -6.90 2.45 -10.08
C ALA A 60 -6.41 2.00 -8.70
N THR A 61 -5.11 2.13 -8.44
CA THR A 61 -4.50 1.75 -7.15
C THR A 61 -4.96 2.64 -6.00
N VAL A 62 -5.12 3.94 -6.23
CA VAL A 62 -5.66 4.86 -5.22
C VAL A 62 -7.14 4.61 -4.93
N ILE A 63 -7.94 4.28 -5.95
CA ILE A 63 -9.34 3.89 -5.75
C ILE A 63 -9.40 2.63 -4.88
N LEU A 64 -8.62 1.60 -5.19
CA LEU A 64 -8.54 0.39 -4.37
C LEU A 64 -8.16 0.70 -2.92
N ALA A 65 -7.22 1.61 -2.68
CA ALA A 65 -6.87 2.02 -1.31
C ALA A 65 -8.04 2.71 -0.58
N LYS A 66 -8.80 3.57 -1.28
CA LYS A 66 -9.99 4.23 -0.72
C LYS A 66 -11.09 3.20 -0.40
N LEU A 67 -11.35 2.27 -1.31
CA LEU A 67 -12.30 1.17 -1.10
C LEU A 67 -11.87 0.30 0.09
N ALA A 68 -10.61 -0.12 0.12
CA ALA A 68 -10.06 -0.91 1.22
C ALA A 68 -10.18 -0.20 2.57
N SER A 69 -10.06 1.13 2.62
CA SER A 69 -10.17 1.88 3.88
C SER A 69 -11.61 2.02 4.40
N TYR A 70 -12.62 1.71 3.58
CA TYR A 70 -14.02 1.94 3.92
C TYR A 70 -14.57 0.93 4.91
N SER A 71 -14.31 -0.37 4.70
CA SER A 71 -14.71 -1.42 5.62
C SER A 71 -13.80 -2.66 5.52
N GLU A 72 -13.79 -3.44 6.59
CA GLU A 72 -13.07 -4.71 6.64
C GLU A 72 -13.55 -5.68 5.54
N GLU A 73 -14.87 -5.76 5.32
CA GLU A 73 -15.46 -6.64 4.31
C GLU A 73 -14.98 -6.30 2.89
N VAL A 74 -14.84 -5.01 2.58
CA VAL A 74 -14.31 -4.55 1.29
C VAL A 74 -12.83 -4.86 1.16
N ALA A 75 -12.04 -4.63 2.20
CA ALA A 75 -10.63 -4.99 2.20
C ALA A 75 -10.41 -6.50 2.00
N LEU A 76 -11.20 -7.34 2.68
CA LEU A 76 -11.21 -8.79 2.49
C LEU A 76 -11.56 -9.17 1.04
N THR A 77 -12.59 -8.55 0.48
CA THR A 77 -13.01 -8.78 -0.91
C THR A 77 -11.90 -8.42 -1.88
N ILE A 78 -11.18 -7.31 -1.66
CA ILE A 78 -10.04 -6.92 -2.50
C ILE A 78 -8.91 -7.96 -2.43
N LEU A 79 -8.59 -8.47 -1.24
CA LEU A 79 -7.56 -9.51 -1.07
C LEU A 79 -7.94 -10.82 -1.77
N GLN A 80 -9.21 -11.19 -1.72
CA GLN A 80 -9.74 -12.40 -2.39
C GLN A 80 -9.78 -12.30 -3.92
N ASN A 81 -9.59 -11.11 -4.49
CA ASN A 81 -9.60 -10.86 -5.94
C ASN A 81 -8.19 -10.83 -6.56
N ASP A 82 -7.21 -11.50 -5.95
CA ASP A 82 -5.80 -11.56 -6.36
C ASP A 82 -5.15 -10.18 -6.61
N VAL A 83 -5.59 -9.13 -5.93
CA VAL A 83 -4.99 -7.80 -6.08
C VAL A 83 -3.59 -7.76 -5.44
N LEU A 84 -3.37 -8.53 -4.36
CA LEU A 84 -2.15 -8.49 -3.56
C LEU A 84 -0.88 -8.86 -4.36
N PRO A 85 -0.82 -9.98 -5.12
CA PRO A 85 0.37 -10.32 -5.92
C PRO A 85 0.76 -9.21 -6.90
N HIS A 86 -0.22 -8.53 -7.49
CA HIS A 86 0.00 -7.43 -8.41
C HIS A 86 0.58 -6.20 -7.70
N LEU A 87 0.06 -5.84 -6.52
CA LEU A 87 0.59 -4.72 -5.72
C LEU A 87 2.05 -4.99 -5.29
N ILE A 88 2.35 -6.22 -4.89
CA ILE A 88 3.70 -6.64 -4.51
C ILE A 88 4.65 -6.59 -5.70
N TYR A 89 4.24 -7.11 -6.87
CA TYR A 89 5.02 -6.99 -8.10
C TYR A 89 5.34 -5.52 -8.43
N CYS A 90 4.34 -4.65 -8.37
CA CYS A 90 4.51 -3.23 -8.64
C CYS A 90 5.41 -2.54 -7.61
N LEU A 91 5.36 -2.96 -6.34
CA LEU A 91 6.23 -2.44 -5.29
C LEU A 91 7.71 -2.62 -5.61
N LYS A 92 8.08 -3.66 -6.39
CA LYS A 92 9.47 -3.94 -6.77
C LYS A 92 9.88 -3.37 -8.13
N HIS A 93 8.96 -3.37 -9.09
CA HIS A 93 9.32 -3.15 -10.50
C HIS A 93 8.92 -1.79 -11.08
N GLU A 94 8.12 -1.01 -10.36
CA GLU A 94 7.59 0.25 -10.87
C GLU A 94 8.34 1.50 -10.40
N ASN A 95 7.99 2.63 -10.98
CA ASN A 95 8.56 3.91 -10.56
C ASN A 95 8.17 4.28 -9.12
N LYS A 96 8.99 5.12 -8.49
CA LYS A 96 8.82 5.59 -7.10
C LYS A 96 7.44 6.15 -6.76
N ASN A 97 6.80 6.87 -7.67
CA ASN A 97 5.49 7.45 -7.42
C ASN A 97 4.43 6.36 -7.29
N TYR A 98 4.52 5.33 -8.12
CA TYR A 98 3.57 4.25 -8.11
C TYR A 98 3.81 3.28 -6.96
N ARG A 99 5.07 2.97 -6.64
CA ARG A 99 5.44 2.17 -5.47
C ARG A 99 4.91 2.76 -4.16
N LYS A 100 4.99 4.08 -4.00
CA LYS A 100 4.37 4.80 -2.89
C LYS A 100 2.85 4.56 -2.81
N ASN A 101 2.15 4.52 -3.93
CA ASN A 101 0.72 4.25 -3.98
C ASN A 101 0.43 2.77 -3.64
N CYS A 102 1.23 1.83 -4.15
CA CYS A 102 1.11 0.41 -3.79
C CYS A 102 1.29 0.19 -2.28
N ALA A 103 2.34 0.75 -1.68
CA ALA A 103 2.58 0.69 -0.24
C ALA A 103 1.41 1.33 0.55
N TYR A 104 0.86 2.44 0.07
CA TYR A 104 -0.34 3.04 0.68
C TYR A 104 -1.57 2.10 0.60
N THR A 105 -1.79 1.42 -0.52
CA THR A 105 -2.87 0.44 -0.65
C THR A 105 -2.67 -0.76 0.28
N LEU A 106 -1.45 -1.29 0.38
CA LEU A 106 -1.10 -2.38 1.31
C LEU A 106 -1.38 -1.98 2.77
N LYS A 107 -1.02 -0.75 3.17
CA LYS A 107 -1.38 -0.19 4.47
C LYS A 107 -2.89 -0.23 4.72
N CYS A 108 -3.69 0.24 3.75
CA CYS A 108 -5.14 0.28 3.88
C CYS A 108 -5.77 -1.10 4.03
N LEU A 109 -5.21 -2.12 3.37
CA LEU A 109 -5.67 -3.50 3.48
C LEU A 109 -5.33 -4.12 4.85
N ALA A 110 -4.13 -3.86 5.37
CA ALA A 110 -3.65 -4.44 6.64
C ALA A 110 -4.26 -3.76 7.90
N ASN A 111 -4.75 -2.53 7.80
CA ASN A 111 -5.07 -1.69 8.97
C ASN A 111 -6.36 -2.07 9.73
N HIS A 112 -7.11 -3.08 9.30
CA HIS A 112 -8.38 -3.46 9.94
C HIS A 112 -8.18 -4.38 11.15
N ASN A 113 -7.56 -5.54 10.94
CA ASN A 113 -7.37 -6.56 11.97
C ASN A 113 -6.16 -7.47 11.66
N SER A 114 -5.82 -8.33 12.62
CA SER A 114 -4.68 -9.26 12.50
C SER A 114 -4.84 -10.25 11.35
N LYS A 115 -6.06 -10.69 11.03
CA LYS A 115 -6.31 -11.62 9.90
C LYS A 115 -5.96 -10.98 8.56
N LEU A 116 -6.43 -9.75 8.30
CA LEU A 116 -6.09 -9.04 7.07
C LEU A 116 -4.60 -8.67 7.02
N ALA A 117 -4.02 -8.27 8.16
CA ALA A 117 -2.59 -8.01 8.26
C ALA A 117 -1.74 -9.24 7.91
N ASN A 118 -2.10 -10.42 8.42
CA ASN A 118 -1.43 -11.68 8.09
C ASN A 118 -1.54 -12.02 6.59
N MET A 119 -2.73 -11.90 5.99
CA MET A 119 -2.89 -12.10 4.54
C MET A 119 -2.05 -11.12 3.70
N VAL A 120 -1.88 -9.87 4.15
CA VAL A 120 -1.02 -8.90 3.47
C VAL A 120 0.46 -9.20 3.70
N ALA A 121 0.83 -9.78 4.85
CA ALA A 121 2.21 -10.14 5.19
C ALA A 121 2.72 -11.38 4.44
N GLU A 122 1.82 -12.20 3.91
CA GLU A 122 2.14 -13.31 3.01
C GLU A 122 2.87 -12.83 1.74
N GLU A 123 3.41 -13.77 0.94
CA GLU A 123 3.99 -13.49 -0.38
C GLU A 123 5.22 -12.53 -0.40
N ASN A 124 6.10 -12.61 0.61
CA ASN A 124 7.32 -11.77 0.74
C ASN A 124 7.03 -10.26 0.81
N CYS A 125 5.80 -9.86 1.12
CA CYS A 125 5.41 -8.44 1.20
C CYS A 125 6.27 -7.66 2.21
N ILE A 126 6.52 -8.25 3.38
CA ILE A 126 7.38 -7.65 4.42
C ILE A 126 8.80 -7.43 3.87
N ASP A 127 9.39 -8.42 3.22
CA ASP A 127 10.74 -8.32 2.66
C ASP A 127 10.85 -7.18 1.66
N TYR A 128 9.90 -7.07 0.73
CA TYR A 128 9.92 -5.99 -0.25
C TYR A 128 9.65 -4.61 0.36
N LEU A 129 8.82 -4.52 1.39
CA LEU A 129 8.63 -3.27 2.12
C LEU A 129 9.90 -2.86 2.89
N MET A 130 10.64 -3.83 3.44
CA MET A 130 11.93 -3.61 4.09
C MET A 130 12.99 -3.12 3.09
N ASP A 131 13.10 -3.76 1.92
CA ASP A 131 14.03 -3.37 0.86
C ASP A 131 13.80 -1.90 0.41
N CYS A 132 12.55 -1.43 0.45
CA CYS A 132 12.22 -0.04 0.10
C CYS A 132 12.79 1.00 1.09
N LEU A 133 13.20 0.60 2.30
CA LEU A 133 13.75 1.50 3.31
C LEU A 133 15.19 1.88 3.03
N ASP A 134 15.90 1.10 2.22
CA ASP A 134 17.28 1.38 1.80
C ASP A 134 17.37 2.36 0.62
N GLU A 135 16.23 2.78 0.07
CA GLU A 135 16.22 3.65 -1.11
C GLU A 135 16.51 5.12 -0.80
N TYR A 136 16.70 5.94 -1.83
CA TYR A 136 16.91 7.39 -1.64
C TYR A 136 15.60 8.19 -1.51
N ASP A 137 14.47 7.68 -2.01
CA ASP A 137 13.22 8.46 -2.03
C ASP A 137 12.49 8.41 -0.68
N LEU A 138 12.57 9.52 0.05
CA LEU A 138 11.99 9.65 1.40
C LEU A 138 10.48 9.41 1.43
N ARG A 139 9.76 9.72 0.35
CA ARG A 139 8.29 9.50 0.30
C ARG A 139 7.95 8.03 0.13
N VAL A 140 8.76 7.28 -0.60
CA VAL A 140 8.62 5.82 -0.69
C VAL A 140 8.89 5.19 0.67
N LYS A 141 10.00 5.54 1.33
CA LYS A 141 10.30 5.08 2.70
C LYS A 141 9.13 5.33 3.64
N GLN A 142 8.63 6.57 3.67
CA GLN A 142 7.52 6.95 4.53
C GLN A 142 6.28 6.06 4.29
N SER A 143 5.89 5.85 3.04
CA SER A 143 4.76 4.98 2.71
C SER A 143 4.99 3.53 3.14
N CYS A 144 6.19 2.99 2.94
CA CYS A 144 6.53 1.62 3.32
C CYS A 144 6.56 1.43 4.84
N ILE A 145 7.12 2.39 5.60
CA ILE A 145 7.08 2.39 7.08
C ILE A 145 5.64 2.38 7.57
N ASN A 146 4.77 3.21 6.99
CA ASN A 146 3.36 3.23 7.39
C ASN A 146 2.66 1.90 7.09
N ALA A 147 2.98 1.25 5.95
CA ALA A 147 2.45 -0.07 5.60
C ALA A 147 2.92 -1.15 6.58
N LEU A 148 4.23 -1.22 6.85
CA LEU A 148 4.79 -2.14 7.85
C LEU A 148 4.17 -1.92 9.23
N CYS A 149 4.01 -0.66 9.65
CA CYS A 149 3.36 -0.31 10.91
C CYS A 149 1.92 -0.85 10.97
N ALA A 150 1.15 -0.78 9.89
CA ALA A 150 -0.21 -1.32 9.84
C ALA A 150 -0.24 -2.86 9.89
N ILE A 151 0.77 -3.52 9.31
CA ILE A 151 0.91 -4.98 9.31
C ILE A 151 1.23 -5.49 10.73
N ILE A 152 2.17 -4.87 11.43
CA ILE A 152 2.61 -5.35 12.76
C ILE A 152 1.65 -4.98 13.90
N LYS A 153 0.85 -3.92 13.73
CA LYS A 153 0.05 -3.30 14.81
C LYS A 153 -0.81 -4.28 15.61
N ASN A 154 -1.36 -5.29 14.95
CA ASN A 154 -2.31 -6.20 15.55
C ASN A 154 -1.74 -7.62 15.79
N ASP A 155 -0.43 -7.83 15.58
CA ASP A 155 0.18 -9.16 15.61
C ASP A 155 1.62 -9.15 16.14
N LEU A 156 1.85 -9.86 17.25
CA LEU A 156 3.15 -9.94 17.91
C LEU A 156 4.16 -10.78 17.11
N GLU A 157 3.71 -11.82 16.41
CA GLU A 157 4.60 -12.68 15.60
C GLU A 157 5.12 -11.91 14.39
N LEU A 158 4.25 -11.15 13.71
CA LEU A 158 4.66 -10.23 12.65
C LEU A 158 5.61 -9.14 13.17
N SER A 159 5.36 -8.62 14.36
CA SER A 159 6.24 -7.64 15.00
C SER A 159 7.65 -8.21 15.23
N ASN A 160 7.74 -9.41 15.81
CA ASN A 160 9.01 -10.11 16.01
C ASN A 160 9.72 -10.43 14.68
N ASN A 161 8.97 -10.83 13.66
CA ASN A 161 9.52 -11.10 12.33
C ASN A 161 10.21 -9.85 11.73
N VAL A 162 9.55 -8.70 11.78
CA VAL A 162 10.08 -7.43 11.26
C VAL A 162 11.29 -6.95 12.10
N VAL A 163 11.29 -7.15 13.42
CA VAL A 163 12.44 -6.89 14.30
C VAL A 163 13.63 -7.78 13.96
N ASN A 164 13.41 -9.07 13.79
CA ASN A 164 14.46 -10.03 13.43
C ASN A 164 15.07 -9.76 12.05
N LYS A 165 14.32 -9.13 11.13
CA LYS A 165 14.81 -8.66 9.83
C LYS A 165 15.59 -7.34 9.90
N GLY A 166 15.76 -6.75 11.09
CA GLY A 166 16.62 -5.57 11.28
C GLY A 166 15.95 -4.22 11.01
N ILE A 167 14.64 -4.10 11.25
CA ILE A 167 13.92 -2.82 11.06
C ILE A 167 14.43 -1.69 11.97
N ILE A 168 14.84 -2.00 13.20
CA ILE A 168 15.16 -0.98 14.22
C ILE A 168 16.34 -0.11 13.76
N PRO A 169 17.50 -0.67 13.34
CA PRO A 169 18.58 0.13 12.75
C PRO A 169 18.14 1.00 11.56
N LEU A 170 17.29 0.47 10.66
CA LEU A 170 16.80 1.22 9.51
C LEU A 170 15.92 2.41 9.92
N LEU A 171 15.08 2.23 10.95
CA LEU A 171 14.26 3.31 11.49
C LEU A 171 15.11 4.39 12.16
N ILE A 172 16.17 4.01 12.89
CA ILE A 172 17.11 4.95 13.51
C ILE A 172 17.81 5.80 12.44
N LEU A 173 18.25 5.20 11.32
CA LEU A 173 18.78 5.94 10.18
C LEU A 173 17.74 6.92 9.61
N CYS A 174 16.48 6.50 9.48
CA CYS A 174 15.39 7.37 9.03
C CYS A 174 15.12 8.56 9.97
N LEU A 175 15.47 8.46 11.27
CA LEU A 175 15.35 9.58 12.22
C LEU A 175 16.43 10.65 12.01
N GLN A 176 17.53 10.32 11.34
CA GLN A 176 18.62 11.26 11.03
C GLN A 176 18.33 12.12 9.78
N GLU A 177 17.31 11.76 9.01
CA GLU A 177 16.85 12.50 7.84
C GLU A 177 16.23 13.85 8.21
N LYS A 178 16.20 14.80 7.28
CA LYS A 178 15.59 16.13 7.52
C LYS A 178 14.08 16.19 7.30
N ASP A 179 13.48 15.12 6.79
CA ASP A 179 12.05 15.10 6.47
C ASP A 179 11.20 14.76 7.69
N ASN A 180 10.45 15.76 8.17
CA ASN A 180 9.60 15.63 9.35
C ASN A 180 8.53 14.54 9.22
N ASN A 181 8.04 14.26 8.00
CA ASN A 181 7.01 13.24 7.82
C ASN A 181 7.61 11.84 7.95
N LEU A 182 8.80 11.63 7.40
CA LEU A 182 9.56 10.39 7.56
C LEU A 182 9.95 10.15 9.02
N ILE A 183 10.45 11.17 9.71
CA ILE A 183 10.75 11.08 11.15
C ILE A 183 9.48 10.67 11.93
N LYS A 184 8.35 11.35 11.69
CA LYS A 184 7.09 11.04 12.37
C LYS A 184 6.61 9.62 12.11
N SER A 185 6.68 9.15 10.87
CA SER A 185 6.34 7.77 10.52
C SER A 185 7.27 6.76 11.20
N SER A 186 8.57 7.05 11.25
CA SER A 186 9.56 6.19 11.90
C SER A 186 9.34 6.10 13.41
N LEU A 187 9.10 7.24 14.07
CA LEU A 187 8.75 7.29 15.49
C LEU A 187 7.44 6.55 15.79
N ASN A 188 6.43 6.68 14.93
CA ASN A 188 5.18 5.97 15.09
C ASN A 188 5.39 4.45 15.03
N MET A 189 6.21 3.97 14.09
CA MET A 189 6.52 2.54 13.98
C MET A 189 7.33 2.03 15.19
N LEU A 190 8.33 2.79 15.65
CA LEU A 190 9.07 2.45 16.87
C LEU A 190 8.15 2.41 18.10
N SER A 191 7.25 3.39 18.23
CA SER A 191 6.27 3.41 19.31
C SER A 191 5.34 2.20 19.26
N GLU A 192 4.93 1.78 18.07
CA GLU A 192 4.06 0.61 17.92
C GLU A 192 4.80 -0.69 18.27
N LEU A 193 6.05 -0.84 17.84
CA LEU A 193 6.92 -1.96 18.22
C LEU A 193 7.09 -2.07 19.74
N CYS A 194 7.38 -0.95 20.41
CA CYS A 194 7.55 -0.93 21.87
C CYS A 194 6.29 -1.31 22.65
N LYS A 195 5.08 -1.15 22.08
CA LYS A 195 3.83 -1.56 22.74
C LYS A 195 3.58 -3.07 22.68
N GLN A 196 4.24 -3.78 21.76
CA GLN A 196 3.96 -5.20 21.51
C GLN A 196 4.60 -6.09 22.57
N SER A 197 5.82 -5.78 23.02
CA SER A 197 6.46 -6.50 24.12
C SER A 197 7.61 -5.72 24.77
N ASP A 198 7.88 -6.04 26.04
CA ASP A 198 9.02 -5.49 26.79
C ASP A 198 10.37 -5.89 26.18
N GLU A 199 10.44 -7.04 25.51
CA GLU A 199 11.65 -7.53 24.84
C GLU A 199 11.96 -6.69 23.60
N ILE A 200 10.94 -6.38 22.78
CA ILE A 200 11.09 -5.47 21.65
C ILE A 200 11.45 -4.07 22.14
N ALA A 201 10.84 -3.60 23.23
CA ALA A 201 11.18 -2.31 23.83
C ALA A 201 12.65 -2.23 24.27
N LYS A 202 13.19 -3.30 24.89
CA LYS A 202 14.62 -3.40 25.22
C LYS A 202 15.50 -3.34 23.97
N ASN A 203 15.16 -4.11 22.93
CA ASN A 203 15.91 -4.09 21.67
C ASN A 203 15.95 -2.69 21.04
N VAL A 204 14.86 -1.90 21.13
CA VAL A 204 14.86 -0.51 20.65
C VAL A 204 15.81 0.37 21.46
N VAL A 205 15.87 0.20 22.78
CA VAL A 205 16.80 0.95 23.66
C VAL A 205 18.25 0.56 23.41
N ASP A 206 18.52 -0.73 23.22
CA ASP A 206 19.88 -1.25 23.05
C ASP A 206 20.51 -0.88 21.69
N ASN A 207 19.71 -0.43 20.71
CA ASN A 207 20.16 0.02 19.39
C ASN A 207 20.33 1.55 19.27
N ASN A 208 20.07 2.32 20.33
CA ASN A 208 20.30 3.78 20.36
C ASN A 208 21.77 4.17 20.59
#